data_AF-A0A183ARX6-F1
#
_entry.id   AF-A0A183ARX6-F1
#
_cell.length_a   1.000
_cell.length_b   1.000
_cell.length_c   1.000
_cell.angle_alpha   90.00
_cell.angle_beta   90.00
_cell.angle_gamma   90.00
#
_symmetry.space_group_name_H-M   'P 1'
#
loop_
_entity.id
_entity.type
_entity.pdbx_description
1 polymer ?
#
loop_
_entity_poly.entity_id
_entity_poly.type
_entity_poly.pdbx_seq_one_letter_code
_entity_poly.pdbx_strand_id
1 'polypeptide(L)'
;MKVSLDLENTEADETLYTIPKNIRGNTAHEVFGYIADTLKDFLQDRNLENESYQMAFAFNFPVEMTSLTSAISLTFTKEFSLPSVIGKEVGGFLQNAIDKLGLKIRICCILNDTVAALAAGVSRDPDCCLGMIVSVQEITMLIDANNVNSWSYQLCLGN
;
A
#
# COMPACT_ATOMS: atom_id res chain seq x y z
N MET A 1 6.09 -12.85 9.97
CA MET A 1 6.89 -12.78 8.73
C MET A 1 7.53 -11.41 8.75
N LYS A 2 8.84 -11.36 9.03
CA LYS A 2 9.60 -10.11 9.13
C LYS A 2 10.03 -9.75 7.72
N VAL A 3 9.43 -8.72 7.12
CA VAL A 3 9.89 -8.20 5.84
C VAL A 3 11.02 -7.24 6.17
N SER A 4 12.26 -7.68 5.97
CA SER A 4 13.44 -6.82 6.10
C SER A 4 13.61 -6.13 4.75
N LEU A 5 13.38 -4.81 4.70
CA LEU A 5 13.76 -3.99 3.54
C LEU A 5 15.28 -3.81 3.59
N ASP A 6 16.00 -4.33 2.60
CA ASP A 6 17.47 -4.24 2.55
C ASP A 6 17.88 -2.87 2.01
N LEU A 7 17.86 -1.92 2.93
CA LEU A 7 18.42 -0.58 2.81
C LEU A 7 19.84 -0.67 3.37
N GLU A 8 20.89 -0.67 2.56
CA GLU A 8 22.26 -0.93 3.05
C GLU A 8 22.76 0.02 4.17
N ASN A 9 22.01 1.08 4.49
CA ASN A 9 22.25 1.98 5.63
C ASN A 9 20.98 2.39 6.40
N THR A 10 19.86 1.67 6.25
CA THR A 10 18.64 2.07 6.97
C THR A 10 18.22 0.96 7.91
N GLU A 11 18.27 1.27 9.21
CA GLU A 11 17.64 0.46 10.24
C GLU A 11 16.12 0.54 10.06
N ALA A 12 15.50 -0.60 9.77
CA ALA A 12 14.05 -0.70 9.67
C ALA A 12 13.44 -0.86 11.07
N ASP A 13 12.58 0.08 11.45
CA ASP A 13 11.81 0.03 12.67
C ASP A 13 10.33 -0.22 12.34
N GLU A 14 9.76 -1.29 12.88
CA GLU A 14 8.42 -1.77 12.56
C GLU A 14 7.56 -1.99 13.82
N THR A 15 6.28 -1.64 13.75
CA THR A 15 5.29 -2.00 14.76
C THR A 15 4.08 -2.62 14.08
N LEU A 16 3.61 -3.76 14.60
CA LEU A 16 2.41 -4.43 14.11
C LEU A 16 1.19 -4.00 14.92
N TYR A 17 0.22 -3.38 14.25
CA TYR A 17 -1.09 -3.07 14.81
C TYR A 17 -2.14 -4.04 14.27
N THR A 18 -2.97 -4.60 15.15
CA THR A 18 -4.10 -5.44 14.75
C THR A 18 -5.37 -4.61 14.73
N ILE A 19 -6.10 -4.58 13.61
CA ILE A 19 -7.44 -3.95 13.58
C ILE A 19 -8.41 -4.81 14.40
N PRO A 20 -9.01 -4.28 15.49
CA PRO A 20 -9.97 -4.99 16.33
C PRO A 20 -11.18 -5.45 15.51
N LYS A 21 -11.69 -6.66 15.79
CA LYS A 21 -12.82 -7.23 15.04
C LYS A 21 -14.07 -6.35 15.06
N ASN A 22 -14.31 -5.64 16.17
CA ASN A 22 -15.43 -4.71 16.32
C ASN A 22 -15.29 -3.43 15.50
N ILE A 23 -14.12 -3.16 14.90
CA ILE A 23 -13.89 -2.00 14.03
C ILE A 23 -14.01 -2.38 12.54
N ARG A 24 -13.74 -3.64 12.17
CA ARG A 24 -13.68 -4.10 10.75
C ARG A 24 -15.00 -3.99 9.97
N GLY A 25 -16.13 -3.83 10.66
CA GLY A 25 -17.47 -3.67 10.07
C GLY A 25 -18.12 -2.33 10.38
N ASN A 26 -17.38 -1.40 10.98
CA ASN A 26 -17.88 -0.09 11.38
C ASN A 26 -17.92 0.87 10.19
N THR A 27 -18.15 2.16 10.45
CA THR A 27 -18.11 3.17 9.39
C THR A 27 -16.70 3.36 8.84
N ALA A 28 -16.59 3.86 7.61
CA ALA A 28 -15.30 4.26 7.04
C ALA A 28 -14.53 5.19 8.00
N HIS A 29 -15.22 6.14 8.61
CA HIS A 29 -14.60 7.11 9.51
C HIS A 29 -13.94 6.44 10.72
N GLU A 30 -14.57 5.44 11.31
CA GLU A 30 -14.03 4.70 12.45
C GLU A 30 -12.83 3.84 12.05
N VAL A 31 -12.89 3.16 10.90
CA VAL A 31 -11.76 2.35 10.43
C VAL A 31 -10.54 3.22 10.09
N PHE A 32 -10.72 4.24 9.25
CA PHE A 32 -9.60 5.10 8.85
C PHE A 32 -9.14 5.99 10.02
N GLY A 33 -10.04 6.34 10.94
CA GLY A 33 -9.70 6.97 12.21
C GLY A 33 -8.78 6.09 13.04
N TYR A 34 -9.12 4.81 13.23
CA TYR A 34 -8.27 3.86 13.93
C TYR A 34 -6.89 3.74 13.27
N ILE A 35 -6.82 3.64 11.93
CA ILE A 35 -5.53 3.59 11.21
C ILE A 35 -4.71 4.87 11.49
N ALA A 36 -5.34 6.05 11.45
CA ALA A 36 -4.66 7.31 11.76
C ALA A 36 -4.19 7.38 13.22
N ASP A 37 -4.97 6.86 14.17
CA ASP A 37 -4.57 6.75 15.58
C ASP A 37 -3.32 5.85 15.71
N THR A 38 -3.27 4.71 15.01
CA THR A 38 -2.07 3.86 15.01
C THR A 38 -0.84 4.55 14.42
N LEU A 39 -1.01 5.43 13.42
CA LEU A 39 0.10 6.25 12.90
C LEU A 39 0.58 7.25 13.95
N LYS A 40 -0.34 7.88 14.67
CA LYS A 40 0.00 8.80 15.76
C LYS A 40 0.78 8.07 16.86
N ASP A 41 0.28 6.93 17.33
CA ASP A 41 0.93 6.12 18.36
C ASP A 41 2.34 5.72 17.91
N PHE A 42 2.50 5.24 16.67
CA PHE A 42 3.79 4.85 16.11
C PHE A 42 4.83 5.99 16.14
N LEU A 43 4.42 7.22 15.80
CA LEU A 43 5.29 8.38 15.80
C LEU A 43 5.58 8.88 17.22
N GLN A 44 4.58 8.89 18.11
CA GLN A 44 4.75 9.34 19.49
C GLN A 44 5.68 8.44 20.29
N ASP A 45 5.58 7.12 20.11
CA ASP A 45 6.48 6.14 20.74
C ASP A 45 7.96 6.37 20.38
N ARG A 46 8.22 7.10 19.28
CA ARG A 46 9.55 7.42 18.75
C ARG A 46 9.94 8.89 18.90
N ASN A 47 9.07 9.73 19.47
CA ASN A 47 9.22 11.19 19.55
C ASN A 47 9.38 11.85 18.17
N LEU A 48 8.59 11.39 17.20
CA LEU A 48 8.66 11.78 15.79
C LEU A 48 7.39 12.52 15.30
N GLU A 49 6.44 12.80 16.18
CA GLU A 49 5.11 13.34 15.83
C GLU A 49 5.13 14.76 15.26
N ASN A 50 6.22 15.50 15.43
CA ASN A 50 6.37 16.88 14.97
C ASN A 50 7.01 17.00 13.58
N GLU A 51 7.58 15.90 13.07
CA GLU A 51 8.25 15.82 11.78
C GLU A 51 7.26 15.70 10.62
N SER A 52 7.74 15.93 9.39
CA SER A 52 6.92 15.88 8.18
C SER A 52 7.30 14.71 7.29
N TYR A 53 6.32 13.92 6.88
CA TYR A 53 6.53 12.66 6.17
C TYR A 53 5.75 12.60 4.86
N GLN A 54 6.35 11.96 3.86
CA GLN A 54 5.64 11.44 2.69
C GLN A 54 5.43 9.94 2.92
N MET A 55 4.19 9.48 2.76
CA MET A 55 3.81 8.09 3.03
C MET A 55 3.28 7.42 1.76
N ALA A 56 3.85 6.28 1.44
CA ALA A 56 3.30 5.34 0.48
C ALA A 56 2.23 4.49 1.18
N PHE A 57 1.04 4.38 0.57
CA PHE A 57 -0.07 3.62 1.12
C PHE A 57 -0.34 2.37 0.27
N ALA A 58 0.13 1.22 0.74
CA ALA A 58 -0.23 -0.06 0.15
C ALA A 58 -1.67 -0.43 0.55
N PHE A 59 -2.59 -0.43 -0.42
CA PHE A 59 -4.00 -0.74 -0.21
C PHE A 59 -4.40 -1.98 -1.03
N ASN A 60 -4.41 -3.14 -0.37
CA ASN A 60 -4.62 -4.44 -1.00
C ASN A 60 -6.08 -4.86 -1.10
N PHE A 61 -6.93 -3.93 -1.55
CA PHE A 61 -8.28 -4.25 -1.97
C PHE A 61 -8.45 -3.85 -3.44
N PRO A 62 -9.40 -4.47 -4.16
CA PRO A 62 -9.70 -4.06 -5.52
C PRO A 62 -10.02 -2.57 -5.60
N VAL A 63 -9.19 -1.83 -6.35
CA VAL A 63 -9.34 -0.41 -6.62
C VAL A 63 -9.17 -0.10 -8.10
N GLU A 64 -9.81 0.97 -8.54
CA GLU A 64 -9.51 1.64 -9.79
C GLU A 64 -8.57 2.82 -9.50
N MET A 65 -7.33 2.72 -9.98
CA MET A 65 -6.35 3.79 -9.87
C MET A 65 -6.70 4.92 -10.84
N THR A 66 -6.92 6.13 -10.31
CA THR A 66 -7.23 7.33 -11.11
C THR A 66 -6.05 8.29 -11.18
N SER A 67 -5.14 8.23 -10.21
CA SER A 67 -3.83 8.87 -10.22
C SER A 67 -2.89 8.15 -9.25
N LEU A 68 -1.63 8.59 -9.14
CA LEU A 68 -0.68 8.02 -8.19
C LEU A 68 -1.18 8.08 -6.74
N THR A 69 -1.94 9.11 -6.36
CA THR A 69 -2.43 9.34 -5.00
C THR A 69 -3.93 9.13 -4.86
N SER A 70 -4.62 8.65 -5.89
CA SER A 70 -6.08 8.58 -5.93
C SER A 70 -6.54 7.22 -6.44
N ALA A 71 -7.34 6.54 -5.63
CA ALA A 71 -7.83 5.20 -5.91
C ALA A 71 -9.30 5.06 -5.48
N ILE A 72 -10.15 4.58 -6.38
CA ILE A 72 -11.57 4.34 -6.12
C ILE A 72 -11.76 2.90 -5.69
N SER A 73 -12.35 2.65 -4.52
CA SER A 73 -12.65 1.27 -4.09
C SER A 73 -13.74 0.63 -4.95
N LEU A 74 -13.50 -0.60 -5.42
CA LEU A 74 -14.45 -1.36 -6.24
C LEU A 74 -15.26 -2.35 -5.41
N THR A 75 -14.60 -3.13 -4.56
CA THR A 75 -15.27 -4.11 -3.69
C THR A 75 -14.42 -4.44 -2.47
N PHE A 76 -15.05 -4.98 -1.44
CA PHE A 76 -14.37 -5.52 -0.26
C PHE A 76 -14.65 -7.02 -0.11
N THR A 77 -13.68 -7.77 0.39
CA THR A 77 -13.81 -9.19 0.72
C THR A 77 -14.51 -9.39 2.08
N LYS A 78 -15.01 -10.59 2.36
CA LYS A 78 -15.83 -10.91 3.54
C LYS A 78 -15.21 -10.56 4.91
N GLU A 79 -13.89 -10.43 5.01
CA GLU A 79 -13.19 -10.16 6.28
C GLU A 79 -13.17 -8.67 6.68
N PHE A 80 -13.52 -7.78 5.75
CA PHE A 80 -13.57 -6.34 5.96
C PHE A 80 -14.83 -5.78 5.29
N SER A 81 -15.79 -5.29 6.07
CA SER A 81 -17.08 -4.87 5.52
C SER A 81 -17.21 -3.36 5.63
N LEU A 82 -16.83 -2.66 4.57
CA LEU A 82 -16.99 -1.21 4.45
C LEU A 82 -17.82 -0.81 3.22
N PRO A 83 -19.14 -1.12 3.20
CA PRO A 83 -20.00 -0.77 2.07
C PRO A 83 -20.00 0.73 1.75
N SER A 84 -19.78 1.57 2.77
CA SER A 84 -19.76 3.03 2.63
C SER A 84 -18.53 3.58 1.90
N VAL A 85 -17.50 2.76 1.67
CA VAL A 85 -16.25 3.12 0.96
C VAL A 85 -16.28 2.68 -0.51
N ILE A 86 -17.12 1.72 -0.86
CA ILE A 86 -17.28 1.25 -2.25
C ILE A 86 -17.70 2.43 -3.14
N GLY A 87 -17.03 2.58 -4.29
CA GLY A 87 -17.24 3.66 -5.25
C GLY A 87 -16.67 5.01 -4.81
N LYS A 88 -15.87 5.07 -3.74
CA LYS A 88 -15.29 6.31 -3.21
C LYS A 88 -13.77 6.27 -3.20
N GLU A 89 -13.20 7.46 -3.12
CA GLU A 89 -11.75 7.69 -3.11
C GLU A 89 -11.17 7.33 -1.73
N VAL A 90 -10.26 6.35 -1.73
CA VAL A 90 -9.74 5.70 -0.52
C VAL A 90 -8.63 6.53 0.14
N GLY A 91 -7.75 7.14 -0.66
CA GLY A 91 -6.64 7.96 -0.15
C GLY A 91 -7.13 9.11 0.71
N GLY A 92 -8.20 9.74 0.29
CA GLY A 92 -8.84 10.87 0.94
C GLY A 92 -9.49 10.49 2.27
N PHE A 93 -10.01 9.27 2.43
CA PHE A 93 -10.48 8.84 3.75
C PHE A 93 -9.34 8.80 4.77
N LEU A 94 -8.20 8.22 4.39
CA LEU A 94 -7.03 8.15 5.27
C LEU A 94 -6.38 9.52 5.48
N GLN A 95 -6.19 10.30 4.40
CA GLN A 95 -5.61 11.66 4.50
C GLN A 95 -6.46 12.55 5.41
N ASN A 96 -7.80 12.54 5.24
CA ASN A 96 -8.68 13.31 6.11
C ASN A 96 -8.61 12.87 7.59
N ALA A 97 -8.40 11.58 7.85
CA ALA A 97 -8.24 11.08 9.22
C ALA A 97 -6.90 11.52 9.83
N ILE A 98 -5.81 11.47 9.06
CA ILE A 98 -4.48 11.98 9.44
C ILE A 98 -4.54 13.48 9.73
N ASP A 99 -5.17 14.26 8.85
CA ASP A 99 -5.26 15.73 8.98
C ASP A 99 -6.04 16.13 10.24
N LYS A 100 -7.10 15.39 10.60
CA LYS A 100 -7.87 15.62 11.83
C LYS A 100 -7.05 15.43 13.11
N LEU A 101 -6.02 14.58 13.07
CA LEU A 101 -5.11 14.38 14.19
C LEU A 101 -3.96 15.41 14.22
N GLY A 102 -3.86 16.28 13.21
CA GLY A 102 -2.80 17.28 13.11
C GLY A 102 -1.43 16.72 12.74
N LEU A 103 -1.36 15.48 12.25
CA LEU A 103 -0.11 14.86 11.82
C LEU A 103 0.36 15.45 10.49
N LYS A 104 1.65 15.74 10.35
CA LYS A 104 2.23 16.29 9.11
C LYS A 104 2.62 15.18 8.13
N ILE A 105 1.67 14.31 7.80
CA ILE A 105 1.89 13.18 6.88
C ILE A 105 1.08 13.45 5.61
N ARG A 106 1.73 13.32 4.44
CA ARG A 106 1.05 13.38 3.14
C ARG A 106 1.16 12.03 2.45
N ILE A 107 0.03 11.51 1.98
CA ILE A 107 0.01 10.33 1.12
C ILE A 107 0.56 10.74 -0.26
N CYS A 108 1.70 10.16 -0.64
CA CYS A 108 2.38 10.47 -1.90
C CYS A 108 2.13 9.43 -3.00
N CYS A 109 1.72 8.22 -2.62
CA CYS A 109 1.25 7.22 -3.56
C CYS A 109 0.33 6.19 -2.90
N ILE A 110 -0.56 5.62 -3.71
CA ILE A 110 -1.37 4.44 -3.40
C ILE A 110 -0.95 3.35 -4.38
N LEU A 111 -0.74 2.15 -3.87
CA LEU A 111 -0.28 1.02 -4.67
C LEU A 111 -0.76 -0.29 -4.04
N ASN A 112 -0.61 -1.39 -4.76
CA ASN A 112 -0.77 -2.73 -4.19
C ASN A 112 0.59 -3.33 -3.82
N ASP A 113 0.58 -4.41 -3.06
CA ASP A 113 1.79 -5.08 -2.59
C ASP A 113 2.73 -5.51 -3.73
N THR A 114 2.19 -5.97 -4.87
CA THR A 114 3.01 -6.43 -5.99
C THR A 114 3.73 -5.27 -6.69
N VAL A 115 3.09 -4.11 -6.80
CA VAL A 115 3.72 -2.86 -7.26
C VAL A 115 4.78 -2.41 -6.25
N ALA A 116 4.52 -2.54 -4.94
CA ALA A 116 5.47 -2.18 -3.90
C ALA A 116 6.74 -3.04 -3.97
N ALA A 117 6.55 -4.35 -4.18
CA ALA A 117 7.64 -5.30 -4.36
C ALA A 117 8.48 -4.98 -5.61
N LEU A 118 7.84 -4.69 -6.74
CA LEU A 118 8.55 -4.29 -7.96
C LEU A 118 9.31 -2.96 -7.77
N ALA A 119 8.67 -1.95 -7.16
CA ALA A 119 9.30 -0.66 -6.92
C ALA A 119 10.51 -0.78 -5.98
N ALA A 120 10.43 -1.62 -4.95
CA ALA A 120 11.56 -1.93 -4.06
C ALA A 120 12.67 -2.73 -4.78
N GLY A 121 12.32 -3.56 -5.76
CA GLY A 121 13.29 -4.22 -6.63
C GLY A 121 14.04 -3.23 -7.53
N VAL A 122 13.29 -2.40 -8.26
CA VAL A 122 13.81 -1.37 -9.18
C VAL A 122 14.72 -0.36 -8.45
N SER A 123 14.40 0.00 -7.20
CA SER A 123 15.22 0.94 -6.43
C SER A 123 16.62 0.39 -6.09
N ARG A 124 16.78 -0.95 -6.07
CA ARG A 124 18.05 -1.64 -5.80
C ARG A 124 18.78 -2.02 -7.08
N ASP A 125 18.03 -2.51 -8.05
CA ASP A 125 18.54 -2.93 -9.35
C ASP A 125 17.65 -2.33 -10.43
N PRO A 126 18.14 -1.30 -11.16
CA PRO A 126 17.39 -0.70 -12.26
C PRO A 126 16.99 -1.70 -13.35
N ASP A 127 17.60 -2.89 -13.44
CA ASP A 127 17.22 -3.95 -14.40
C ASP A 127 16.13 -4.89 -13.84
N CYS A 128 15.73 -4.73 -12.58
CA CYS A 128 14.62 -5.49 -12.00
C CYS A 128 13.31 -5.13 -12.72
N CYS A 129 12.70 -6.11 -13.35
CA CYS A 129 11.47 -5.90 -14.13
C CYS A 129 10.31 -6.79 -13.67
N LEU A 130 10.50 -7.68 -12.68
CA LEU A 130 9.47 -8.61 -12.20
C LEU A 130 9.28 -8.50 -10.69
N GLY A 131 8.06 -8.22 -10.26
CA GLY A 131 7.61 -8.30 -8.86
C GLY A 131 6.68 -9.48 -8.66
N MET A 132 6.81 -10.18 -7.52
CA MET A 132 5.94 -11.31 -7.18
C MET A 132 5.63 -11.32 -5.69
N ILE A 133 4.36 -11.55 -5.36
CA ILE A 133 3.87 -11.83 -4.02
C ILE A 133 3.31 -13.25 -3.98
N VAL A 134 3.77 -14.03 -3.02
CA VAL A 134 3.26 -15.38 -2.73
C VAL A 134 2.64 -15.35 -1.34
N SER A 135 1.32 -15.57 -1.26
CA SER A 135 0.59 -15.72 -0.01
C SER A 135 0.06 -17.15 0.13
N VAL A 136 -0.54 -17.46 1.28
CA VAL A 136 -1.16 -18.77 1.50
C VAL A 136 -2.42 -19.00 0.64
N GLN A 137 -3.00 -17.93 0.09
CA GLN A 137 -4.25 -17.99 -0.67
C GLN A 137 -4.05 -17.73 -2.17
N GLU A 138 -3.01 -16.98 -2.55
CA GLU A 138 -2.85 -16.49 -3.93
C GLU A 138 -1.40 -16.17 -4.29
N ILE A 139 -1.12 -16.14 -5.60
CA ILE A 139 0.15 -15.70 -6.18
C ILE A 139 -0.16 -14.58 -7.15
N THR A 140 0.52 -13.44 -7.00
CA THR A 140 0.40 -12.29 -7.90
C THR A 140 1.76 -11.94 -8.48
N MET A 141 1.80 -11.65 -9.77
CA MET A 141 3.01 -11.25 -10.50
C MET A 141 2.76 -9.96 -11.28
N LEU A 142 3.76 -9.08 -11.34
CA LEU A 142 3.76 -7.83 -12.09
C LEU A 142 5.06 -7.73 -12.87
N ILE A 143 4.98 -7.33 -14.14
CA ILE A 143 6.14 -7.09 -14.98
C ILE A 143 6.16 -5.62 -15.46
N ASP A 144 7.30 -4.95 -15.34
CA ASP A 144 7.53 -3.68 -16.03
C ASP A 144 7.93 -3.99 -17.48
N ALA A 145 6.95 -3.94 -18.37
CA ALA A 145 7.15 -4.23 -19.78
C ALA A 145 8.19 -3.31 -20.45
N ASN A 146 8.40 -2.09 -19.94
CA ASN A 146 9.35 -1.13 -20.52
C ASN A 146 10.80 -1.49 -20.19
N ASN A 147 11.00 -2.23 -19.10
CA ASN A 147 12.31 -2.59 -18.59
C ASN A 147 12.75 -4.01 -18.99
N VAL A 148 11.94 -4.69 -19.81
CA VAL A 148 12.27 -5.98 -20.38
C VAL A 148 12.92 -5.74 -21.75
N ASN A 149 14.25 -5.84 -21.81
CA ASN A 149 15.06 -5.63 -23.02
C ASN A 149 14.84 -6.65 -24.17
N SER A 150 13.81 -7.50 -24.13
CA SER A 150 13.63 -8.62 -25.09
C SER A 150 12.18 -8.92 -25.49
N TRP A 151 11.34 -7.91 -25.76
CA TRP A 151 10.06 -8.14 -26.47
C TRP A 151 10.24 -8.46 -27.97
N SER A 152 11.47 -8.61 -28.44
CA SER A 152 11.80 -9.21 -29.73
C SER A 152 11.97 -10.74 -29.62
N TYR A 153 11.02 -11.43 -29.01
CA TYR A 153 10.79 -12.85 -29.30
C TYR A 153 9.54 -12.95 -30.16
N GLN A 154 9.77 -13.28 -31.43
CA GLN A 154 8.80 -13.79 -32.39
C GLN A 154 7.69 -14.54 -31.67
N LEU A 155 6.44 -14.13 -31.95
CA LEU A 155 5.32 -15.06 -32.02
C LEU A 155 5.75 -16.20 -32.96
N CYS A 156 6.34 -17.25 -32.41
CA CYS A 156 6.34 -18.58 -33.02
C CYS A 156 4.89 -19.08 -32.94
N LEU A 157 4.01 -18.46 -33.74
CA LEU A 157 2.84 -19.14 -34.24
C LEU A 157 3.40 -20.23 -35.16
N GLY A 158 3.39 -21.45 -34.65
CA GLY A 158 3.65 -22.63 -35.45
C GLY A 158 2.70 -22.66 -36.64
N ASN A 159 3.27 -23.00 -37.79
CA ASN A 159 2.54 -23.35 -39.01
C ASN A 159 1.57 -24.52 -38.78
#